data_AF-A0A7C3XJ76-F1
#
_entry.id   AF-A0A7C3XJ76-F1
#
_cell.length_a   1.000
_cell.length_b   1.000
_cell.length_c   1.000
_cell.angle_alpha   90.00
_cell.angle_beta   90.00
_cell.angle_gamma   90.00
#
_symmetry.space_group_name_H-M   'P 1'
#
loop_
_entity.id
_entity.type
_entity.pdbx_description
1 polymer ?
#
loop_
_entity_poly.entity_id
_entity_poly.type
_entity_poly.pdbx_seq_one_letter_code
_entity_poly.pdbx_strand_id
1 'polypeptide(L)'
;VAIKGSISSQFISSLLIIAPFASKKLKIKIIGRTVSKGYITLTLNAIDKIRKSSRITVEGDFSSASYFIALSLLTGAKIKIKNLNMKSAQPDRAIVDILKKPLENAEIDISNCPDLALTLGILGPSFGITLRGTKRLADKESNRAEALVKNLSKLGAKVKKGRNFIKIEKSKLRAGIINTFNDHRVAMSFAVLGASMDKGLIIKNIETVKKSYPNFLRDLKSLGANITIIKH
;
A
#
# COMPACT_ATOMS: atom_id res chain seq x y z
N VAL A 1 -15.88 -19.96 19.54
CA VAL A 1 -15.02 -18.82 19.92
C VAL A 1 -15.68 -17.53 19.45
N ALA A 2 -15.66 -16.47 20.24
CA ALA A 2 -16.17 -15.15 19.85
C ALA A 2 -15.03 -14.12 19.85
N ILE A 3 -14.94 -13.32 18.78
CA ILE A 3 -13.84 -12.36 18.54
C ILE A 3 -14.43 -11.03 18.11
N LYS A 4 -13.90 -9.92 18.66
CA LYS A 4 -14.27 -8.57 18.22
C LYS A 4 -13.79 -8.33 16.79
N GLY A 5 -14.67 -7.96 15.88
CA GLY A 5 -14.34 -7.71 14.47
C GLY A 5 -13.43 -6.50 14.24
N SER A 6 -13.23 -5.65 15.25
CA SER A 6 -12.31 -4.52 15.22
C SER A 6 -10.85 -4.89 15.43
N ILE A 7 -10.54 -6.12 15.87
CA ILE A 7 -9.15 -6.58 15.99
C ILE A 7 -8.57 -6.94 14.62
N SER A 8 -7.25 -7.08 14.55
CA SER A 8 -6.56 -7.46 13.31
C SER A 8 -7.19 -8.69 12.64
N SER A 9 -7.43 -8.61 11.34
CA SER A 9 -7.98 -9.73 10.55
C SER A 9 -7.09 -10.99 10.61
N GLN A 10 -5.81 -10.83 10.94
CA GLN A 10 -4.85 -11.93 11.09
C GLN A 10 -5.30 -12.97 12.12
N PHE A 11 -5.92 -12.56 13.23
CA PHE A 11 -6.43 -13.49 14.25
C PHE A 11 -7.61 -14.32 13.73
N ILE A 12 -8.48 -13.71 12.92
CA ILE A 12 -9.61 -14.43 12.31
C ILE A 12 -9.07 -15.37 11.23
N SER A 13 -8.16 -14.89 10.39
CA SER A 13 -7.52 -15.70 9.35
C SER A 13 -6.78 -16.91 9.91
N SER A 14 -6.01 -16.76 10.99
CA SER A 14 -5.29 -17.88 11.61
C SER A 14 -6.25 -18.96 12.11
N LEU A 15 -7.34 -18.55 12.78
CA LEU A 15 -8.38 -19.48 13.22
C LEU A 15 -9.06 -20.19 12.05
N LEU A 16 -9.33 -19.49 10.94
CA LEU A 16 -9.90 -20.09 9.74
C LEU A 16 -8.97 -21.13 9.11
N ILE A 17 -7.66 -20.87 9.09
CA ILE A 17 -6.65 -21.78 8.54
C ILE A 17 -6.55 -23.07 9.35
N ILE A 18 -6.60 -22.99 10.69
CA ILE A 18 -6.51 -24.18 11.54
C ILE A 18 -7.84 -24.90 11.72
N ALA A 19 -8.97 -24.25 11.43
CA ALA A 19 -10.31 -24.79 11.66
C ALA A 19 -10.53 -26.20 11.07
N PRO A 20 -10.05 -26.53 9.85
CA PRO A 20 -10.21 -27.87 9.28
C PRO A 20 -9.46 -28.97 10.04
N PHE A 21 -8.46 -28.63 10.85
CA PHE A 21 -7.64 -29.57 11.61
C PHE A 21 -8.08 -29.72 13.07
N ALA A 22 -9.09 -28.96 13.50
CA ALA A 22 -9.60 -29.05 14.86
C ALA A 22 -10.38 -30.35 15.08
N SER A 23 -10.15 -31.01 16.22
CA SER A 23 -10.86 -32.25 16.61
C SER A 23 -12.37 -32.06 16.81
N LYS A 24 -12.82 -30.82 17.01
CA LYS A 24 -14.24 -30.44 17.12
C LYS A 24 -14.54 -29.29 16.16
N LYS A 25 -15.77 -29.25 15.65
CA LYS A 25 -16.24 -28.18 14.75
C LYS A 25 -16.05 -26.80 15.37
N LEU A 26 -15.18 -25.98 14.77
CA LEU A 26 -14.94 -24.61 15.22
C LEU A 26 -16.02 -23.66 14.69
N LYS A 27 -16.82 -23.08 15.59
CA LYS A 27 -17.72 -21.95 15.28
C LYS A 27 -17.06 -20.63 15.71
N ILE A 28 -16.84 -19.72 14.76
CA ILE A 28 -16.26 -18.40 14.99
C ILE A 28 -17.37 -17.34 14.88
N LYS A 29 -17.67 -16.64 15.99
CA LYS A 29 -18.62 -15.52 16.02
C LYS A 29 -17.85 -14.21 16.00
N ILE A 30 -18.06 -13.37 14.99
CA ILE A 30 -17.47 -12.04 14.93
C ILE A 30 -18.43 -11.05 15.59
N ILE A 31 -17.94 -10.32 16.60
CA ILE A 31 -18.71 -9.34 17.37
C ILE A 31 -18.42 -7.94 16.83
N GLY A 32 -19.47 -7.20 16.46
CA GLY A 32 -19.34 -5.81 15.96
C GLY A 32 -18.89 -5.73 14.50
N ARG A 33 -18.40 -4.55 14.09
CA ARG A 33 -18.03 -4.28 12.69
C ARG A 33 -16.67 -4.91 12.37
N THR A 34 -16.63 -5.75 11.35
CA THR A 34 -15.38 -6.38 10.85
C THR A 34 -14.52 -5.37 10.10
N VAL A 35 -13.31 -5.09 10.59
CA VAL A 35 -12.28 -4.43 9.79
C VAL A 35 -11.66 -5.43 8.81
N SER A 36 -11.18 -4.96 7.66
CA SER A 36 -10.35 -5.81 6.78
C SER A 36 -11.06 -7.06 6.21
N LYS A 37 -12.38 -6.99 5.93
CA LYS A 37 -13.18 -8.11 5.34
C LYS A 37 -12.50 -8.79 4.15
N GLY A 38 -11.83 -8.03 3.28
CA GLY A 38 -11.13 -8.59 2.11
C GLY A 38 -10.07 -9.62 2.48
N TYR A 39 -9.33 -9.46 3.58
CA TYR A 39 -8.34 -10.43 4.03
C TYR A 39 -8.97 -11.74 4.53
N ILE A 40 -10.14 -11.66 5.17
CA ILE A 40 -10.92 -12.84 5.58
C ILE A 40 -11.41 -13.59 4.33
N THR A 41 -11.96 -12.87 3.36
CA THR A 41 -12.39 -13.45 2.07
C THR A 41 -11.22 -14.08 1.32
N LEU A 42 -10.06 -13.43 1.27
CA LEU A 42 -8.83 -14.01 0.69
C LEU A 42 -8.44 -15.32 1.37
N THR A 43 -8.51 -15.37 2.69
CA THR A 43 -8.18 -16.57 3.46
C THR A 43 -9.12 -17.73 3.10
N LEU A 44 -10.42 -17.47 3.05
CA LEU A 44 -11.42 -18.48 2.66
C LEU A 44 -11.20 -18.96 1.22
N ASN A 45 -10.93 -18.05 0.29
CA ASN A 45 -10.64 -18.39 -1.10
C ASN A 45 -9.36 -19.23 -1.23
N ALA A 46 -8.33 -18.93 -0.44
CA ALA A 46 -7.09 -19.71 -0.43
C ALA A 46 -7.33 -21.12 0.12
N ILE A 47 -8.06 -21.27 1.23
CA ILE A 47 -8.42 -22.58 1.80
C ILE A 47 -9.21 -23.40 0.78
N ASP A 48 -10.21 -22.81 0.11
CA ASP A 48 -11.00 -23.50 -0.91
C ASP A 48 -10.14 -23.98 -2.09
N LYS A 49 -9.21 -23.14 -2.58
CA LYS A 49 -8.28 -23.52 -3.66
C LYS A 49 -7.34 -24.65 -3.24
N ILE A 50 -6.76 -24.58 -2.04
CA ILE A 50 -5.85 -25.61 -1.50
C ILE A 50 -6.58 -26.95 -1.33
N ARG A 51 -7.85 -26.92 -0.92
CA ARG A 51 -8.66 -28.14 -0.81
C ARG A 51 -8.93 -28.81 -2.16
N LYS A 52 -9.01 -28.04 -3.23
CA LYS A 52 -9.35 -28.52 -4.58
C LYS A 52 -8.15 -28.91 -5.43
N SER A 53 -6.95 -28.42 -5.10
CA SER A 53 -5.74 -28.64 -5.92
C SER A 53 -4.48 -28.72 -5.07
N SER A 54 -3.59 -29.64 -5.44
CA SER A 54 -2.25 -29.80 -4.88
C SER A 54 -1.27 -28.71 -5.35
N ARG A 55 -1.60 -27.99 -6.43
CA ARG A 55 -0.82 -26.87 -6.96
C ARG A 55 -1.71 -25.64 -7.13
N ILE A 56 -1.27 -24.51 -6.58
CA ILE A 56 -1.96 -23.23 -6.70
C ILE A 56 -1.00 -22.17 -7.24
N THR A 57 -1.51 -21.33 -8.16
CA THR A 57 -0.79 -20.13 -8.60
C THR A 57 -1.16 -18.97 -7.67
N VAL A 58 -0.16 -18.29 -7.15
CA VAL A 58 -0.32 -17.08 -6.34
C VAL A 58 -0.41 -15.87 -7.26
N GLU A 59 -1.48 -15.10 -7.11
CA GLU A 59 -1.65 -13.83 -7.83
C GLU A 59 -0.66 -12.77 -7.34
N GLY A 60 -0.32 -11.83 -8.21
CA GLY A 60 0.50 -10.67 -7.86
C GLY A 60 -0.19 -9.78 -6.81
N ASP A 61 0.63 -9.11 -6.02
CA ASP A 61 0.19 -8.21 -4.95
C ASP A 61 -0.21 -6.83 -5.52
N PHE A 62 -1.48 -6.46 -5.35
CA PHE A 62 -1.98 -5.15 -5.77
C PHE A 62 -1.31 -4.00 -5.01
N SER A 63 -0.90 -4.23 -3.77
CA SER A 63 -0.19 -3.22 -2.99
C SER A 63 1.14 -2.84 -3.65
N SER A 64 1.93 -3.83 -4.06
CA SER A 64 3.21 -3.65 -4.73
C SER A 64 3.03 -3.15 -6.17
N ALA A 65 2.01 -3.65 -6.88
CA ALA A 65 1.66 -3.14 -8.20
C ALA A 65 1.34 -1.65 -8.18
N SER A 66 0.74 -1.14 -7.10
CA SER A 66 0.39 0.27 -6.95
C SER A 66 1.60 1.21 -7.13
N TYR A 67 2.80 0.78 -6.73
CA TYR A 67 4.04 1.55 -6.89
C TYR A 67 4.36 1.83 -8.36
N PHE A 68 4.27 0.81 -9.21
CA PHE A 68 4.54 0.96 -10.64
C PHE A 68 3.39 1.66 -11.36
N ILE A 69 2.16 1.52 -10.89
CA ILE A 69 1.04 2.34 -11.38
C ILE A 69 1.29 3.82 -11.08
N ALA A 70 1.71 4.15 -9.85
CA ALA A 70 2.06 5.53 -9.50
C ALA A 70 3.24 6.05 -10.33
N LEU A 71 4.27 5.24 -10.58
CA LEU A 71 5.38 5.62 -11.46
C LEU A 71 4.88 5.97 -12.86
N SER A 72 4.00 5.15 -13.43
CA SER A 72 3.37 5.39 -14.74
C SER A 72 2.58 6.70 -14.76
N LEU A 73 1.80 6.99 -13.71
CA LEU A 73 1.01 8.23 -13.60
C LEU A 73 1.89 9.48 -13.44
N LEU A 74 3.01 9.37 -12.71
CA LEU A 74 3.91 10.51 -12.46
C LEU A 74 4.80 10.83 -13.66
N THR A 75 5.17 9.81 -14.46
CA THR A 75 6.13 9.96 -15.56
C THR A 75 5.48 9.97 -16.94
N GLY A 76 4.24 9.49 -17.05
CA GLY A 76 3.58 9.21 -18.35
C GLY A 76 4.08 7.93 -19.03
N ALA A 77 5.01 7.18 -18.43
CA ALA A 77 5.53 5.94 -18.99
C ALA A 77 4.45 4.86 -19.07
N LYS A 78 4.44 4.08 -20.16
CA LYS A 78 3.53 2.93 -20.32
C LYS A 78 4.13 1.70 -19.64
N ILE A 79 3.59 1.33 -18.48
CA ILE A 79 4.06 0.18 -17.69
C ILE A 79 3.02 -0.94 -17.73
N LYS A 80 3.43 -2.16 -18.13
CA LYS A 80 2.57 -3.35 -18.13
C LYS A 80 2.88 -4.25 -16.94
N ILE A 81 1.93 -4.35 -16.01
CA ILE A 81 2.02 -5.25 -14.85
C ILE A 81 1.30 -6.56 -15.18
N LYS A 82 1.99 -7.69 -15.03
CA LYS A 82 1.46 -9.03 -15.29
C LYS A 82 1.08 -9.74 -13.98
N ASN A 83 0.38 -10.88 -14.10
CA ASN A 83 -0.02 -11.73 -12.98
C ASN A 83 -0.98 -11.08 -11.96
N LEU A 84 -1.70 -10.01 -12.32
CA LEU A 84 -2.77 -9.46 -11.49
C LEU A 84 -4.11 -10.10 -11.83
N ASN A 85 -4.87 -10.45 -10.80
CA ASN A 85 -6.22 -10.96 -10.94
C ASN A 85 -7.24 -9.84 -10.72
N MET A 86 -7.89 -9.40 -11.80
CA MET A 86 -8.87 -8.31 -11.76
C MET A 86 -10.15 -8.65 -10.98
N LYS A 87 -10.37 -9.92 -10.62
CA LYS A 87 -11.47 -10.38 -9.75
C LYS A 87 -10.99 -10.71 -8.32
N SER A 88 -9.78 -10.30 -7.95
CA SER A 88 -9.20 -10.59 -6.64
C SER A 88 -10.00 -9.97 -5.49
N ALA A 89 -9.97 -10.66 -4.34
CA ALA A 89 -10.48 -10.15 -3.06
C ALA A 89 -9.43 -9.30 -2.30
N GLN A 90 -8.23 -9.10 -2.85
CA GLN A 90 -7.22 -8.20 -2.30
C GLN A 90 -7.83 -6.80 -2.12
N PRO A 91 -7.80 -6.22 -0.91
CA PRO A 91 -8.37 -4.91 -0.68
C PRO A 91 -7.75 -3.83 -1.57
N ASP A 92 -6.46 -3.94 -1.85
CA ASP A 92 -5.70 -2.99 -2.64
C ASP A 92 -6.01 -3.06 -4.14
N ARG A 93 -6.80 -4.06 -4.60
CA ARG A 93 -7.43 -4.04 -5.95
C ARG A 93 -8.27 -2.77 -6.16
N ALA A 94 -8.72 -2.14 -5.08
CA ALA A 94 -9.40 -0.85 -5.10
C ALA A 94 -8.68 0.22 -5.95
N ILE A 95 -7.36 0.14 -6.12
CA ILE A 95 -6.60 1.04 -7.00
C ILE A 95 -7.14 1.04 -8.43
N VAL A 96 -7.59 -0.11 -8.95
CA VAL A 96 -8.17 -0.22 -10.29
C VAL A 96 -9.44 0.62 -10.41
N ASP A 97 -10.29 0.60 -9.39
CA ASP A 97 -11.56 1.33 -9.39
C ASP A 97 -11.36 2.82 -9.11
N ILE A 98 -10.36 3.17 -8.30
CA ILE A 98 -9.92 4.57 -8.08
C ILE A 98 -9.51 5.20 -9.42
N LEU A 99 -8.73 4.48 -10.22
CA LEU A 99 -8.16 4.99 -11.48
C LEU A 99 -9.16 5.03 -12.65
N LYS A 100 -10.37 4.49 -12.48
CA LYS A 100 -11.46 4.72 -13.45
C LYS A 100 -12.01 6.14 -13.40
N LYS A 101 -11.66 6.91 -12.37
CA LYS A 101 -12.07 8.29 -12.19
C LYS A 101 -10.85 9.22 -12.33
N PRO A 102 -11.04 10.47 -12.78
CA PRO A 102 -9.98 11.47 -12.76
C PRO A 102 -9.42 11.64 -11.35
N LEU A 103 -8.08 11.70 -11.24
CA LEU A 103 -7.40 11.92 -9.96
C LEU A 103 -7.31 13.40 -9.58
N GLU A 104 -7.62 14.31 -10.49
CA GLU A 104 -7.57 15.75 -10.30
C GLU A 104 -8.45 16.19 -9.12
N ASN A 105 -7.83 16.69 -8.05
CA ASN A 105 -8.48 17.10 -6.80
C ASN A 105 -9.37 16.01 -6.17
N ALA A 106 -9.04 14.73 -6.40
CA ALA A 106 -9.87 13.62 -5.97
C ALA A 106 -9.90 13.44 -4.45
N GLU A 107 -11.08 13.12 -3.92
CA GLU A 107 -11.24 12.59 -2.56
C GLU A 107 -11.35 11.06 -2.59
N ILE A 108 -10.47 10.37 -1.87
CA ILE A 108 -10.34 8.91 -1.90
C ILE A 108 -10.46 8.36 -0.48
N ASP A 109 -11.47 7.52 -0.23
CA ASP A 109 -11.60 6.78 1.02
C ASP A 109 -10.72 5.52 1.00
N ILE A 110 -9.70 5.52 1.87
CA ILE A 110 -8.73 4.42 2.01
C ILE A 110 -9.03 3.53 3.23
N SER A 111 -10.19 3.67 3.88
CA SER A 111 -10.53 2.94 5.12
C SER A 111 -10.37 1.42 4.98
N ASN A 112 -10.67 0.90 3.78
CA ASN A 112 -10.62 -0.53 3.45
C ASN A 112 -9.32 -0.96 2.74
N CYS A 113 -8.55 -0.02 2.19
CA CYS A 113 -7.27 -0.25 1.50
C CYS A 113 -6.17 0.70 2.05
N PRO A 114 -5.93 0.71 3.37
CA PRO A 114 -5.02 1.68 4.00
C PRO A 114 -3.57 1.54 3.54
N ASP A 115 -3.25 0.41 2.93
CA ASP A 115 -1.93 0.06 2.43
C ASP A 115 -1.61 0.76 1.08
N LEU A 116 -2.62 1.31 0.39
CA LEU A 116 -2.48 2.21 -0.76
C LEU A 116 -2.20 3.67 -0.37
N ALA A 117 -2.32 4.04 0.90
CA ALA A 117 -2.29 5.43 1.33
C ALA A 117 -1.00 6.18 0.94
N LEU A 118 0.15 5.52 1.06
CA LEU A 118 1.44 6.13 0.73
C LEU A 118 1.58 6.32 -0.78
N THR A 119 1.18 5.31 -1.56
CA THR A 119 1.16 5.38 -3.03
C THR A 119 0.24 6.48 -3.55
N LEU A 120 -0.99 6.56 -3.03
CA LEU A 120 -1.91 7.64 -3.41
C LEU A 120 -1.44 9.01 -2.88
N GLY A 121 -0.79 9.02 -1.72
CA GLY A 121 -0.25 10.23 -1.12
C GLY A 121 0.85 10.88 -1.95
N ILE A 122 1.80 10.10 -2.48
CA ILE A 122 2.88 10.64 -3.33
C ILE A 122 2.37 11.19 -4.67
N LEU A 123 1.16 10.80 -5.10
CA LEU A 123 0.49 11.38 -6.28
C LEU A 123 -0.11 12.76 -5.98
N GLY A 124 -0.37 13.08 -4.71
CA GLY A 124 -1.02 14.32 -4.28
C GLY A 124 -0.37 15.61 -4.81
N PRO A 125 0.95 15.77 -4.82
CA PRO A 125 1.59 16.98 -5.37
C PRO A 125 1.32 17.21 -6.87
N SER A 126 1.10 16.13 -7.65
CA SER A 126 0.81 16.24 -9.09
C SER A 126 -0.68 16.44 -9.39
N PHE A 127 -1.56 15.83 -8.59
CA PHE A 127 -3.00 15.77 -8.90
C PHE A 127 -3.89 16.55 -7.93
N GLY A 128 -3.42 16.86 -6.73
CA GLY A 128 -4.25 17.31 -5.61
C GLY A 128 -5.10 16.15 -5.11
N ILE A 129 -4.82 15.59 -3.94
CA ILE A 129 -5.54 14.41 -3.43
C ILE A 129 -5.89 14.60 -1.95
N THR A 130 -7.13 14.26 -1.60
CA THR A 130 -7.56 14.12 -0.21
C THR A 130 -7.81 12.67 0.12
N LEU A 131 -6.98 12.11 1.00
CA LEU A 131 -7.18 10.78 1.56
C LEU A 131 -8.13 10.87 2.76
N ARG A 132 -9.24 10.14 2.74
CA ARG A 132 -10.19 9.98 3.86
C ARG A 132 -9.99 8.61 4.52
N GLY A 133 -10.36 8.45 5.79
CA GLY A 133 -10.22 7.16 6.48
C GLY A 133 -8.81 6.87 6.99
N THR A 134 -8.03 7.92 7.28
CA THR A 134 -6.59 7.83 7.58
C THR A 134 -6.25 7.40 9.01
N LYS A 135 -7.23 7.23 9.91
CA LYS A 135 -7.00 6.90 11.34
C LYS A 135 -6.05 5.71 11.53
N ARG A 136 -6.25 4.62 10.79
CA ARG A 136 -5.49 3.37 10.93
C ARG A 136 -4.04 3.47 10.47
N LEU A 137 -3.64 4.55 9.81
CA LEU A 137 -2.26 4.73 9.35
C LEU A 137 -1.29 4.96 10.51
N ALA A 138 -1.77 5.44 11.66
CA ALA A 138 -0.94 5.63 12.84
C ALA A 138 -0.49 4.31 13.46
N ASP A 139 -1.32 3.27 13.35
CA ASP A 139 -1.12 1.94 13.97
C ASP A 139 -0.46 0.93 13.02
N LYS A 140 0.11 1.41 11.91
CA LYS A 140 0.86 0.56 10.97
C LYS A 140 2.29 0.36 11.49
N GLU A 141 3.13 -0.29 10.68
CA GLU A 141 4.54 -0.55 10.98
C GLU A 141 5.31 0.69 11.44
N SER A 142 4.95 1.84 10.86
CA SER A 142 5.25 3.17 11.38
C SER A 142 3.95 3.97 11.47
N ASN A 143 4.01 5.15 12.08
CA ASN A 143 2.96 6.15 11.88
C ASN A 143 3.04 6.70 10.44
N ARG A 144 2.46 5.96 9.50
CA ARG A 144 2.52 6.26 8.05
C ARG A 144 1.88 7.58 7.69
N ALA A 145 0.89 8.03 8.47
CA ALA A 145 0.30 9.35 8.30
C ALA A 145 1.33 10.45 8.57
N GLU A 146 2.06 10.36 9.69
CA GLU A 146 3.14 11.29 10.01
C GLU A 146 4.29 11.19 9.02
N ALA A 147 4.69 9.97 8.63
CA ALA A 147 5.76 9.77 7.66
C ALA A 147 5.45 10.44 6.31
N LEU A 148 4.22 10.28 5.81
CA LEU A 148 3.77 10.91 4.58
C LEU A 148 3.80 12.43 4.68
N VAL A 149 3.19 12.99 5.73
CA VAL A 149 3.10 14.45 5.95
C VAL A 149 4.49 15.05 6.09
N LYS A 150 5.34 14.52 6.97
CA LYS A 150 6.67 15.07 7.24
C LYS A 150 7.57 15.04 6.01
N ASN A 151 7.60 13.91 5.30
CA ASN A 151 8.44 13.80 4.11
C ASN A 151 7.94 14.72 2.98
N LEU A 152 6.63 14.71 2.66
CA LEU A 152 6.10 15.59 1.61
C LEU A 152 6.27 17.08 1.95
N SER A 153 5.99 17.50 3.18
CA SER A 153 6.18 18.90 3.61
C SER A 153 7.66 19.31 3.51
N LYS A 154 8.60 18.42 3.84
CA LYS A 154 10.04 18.69 3.68
C LYS A 154 10.43 18.95 2.21
N LEU A 155 9.79 18.24 1.28
CA LEU A 155 9.93 18.44 -0.16
C LEU A 155 9.16 19.67 -0.68
N GLY A 156 8.54 20.47 0.19
CA GLY A 156 7.83 21.70 -0.18
C GLY A 156 6.36 21.49 -0.55
N ALA A 157 5.80 20.30 -0.35
CA ALA A 157 4.38 20.06 -0.58
C ALA A 157 3.51 20.77 0.47
N LYS A 158 2.33 21.24 0.04
CA LYS A 158 1.31 21.76 0.95
C LYS A 158 0.42 20.61 1.42
N VAL A 159 0.63 20.19 2.67
CA VAL A 159 -0.10 19.06 3.26
C VAL A 159 -0.84 19.48 4.51
N LYS A 160 -2.14 19.20 4.57
CA LYS A 160 -3.00 19.40 5.75
C LYS A 160 -3.49 18.07 6.28
N LYS A 161 -3.04 17.69 7.47
CA LYS A 161 -3.54 16.51 8.20
C LYS A 161 -4.66 16.93 9.14
N GLY A 162 -5.78 16.22 9.08
CA GLY A 162 -6.85 16.29 10.07
C GLY A 162 -7.00 14.98 10.83
N ARG A 163 -8.07 14.87 11.63
CA ARG A 163 -8.33 13.69 12.49
C ARG A 163 -8.53 12.38 11.73
N ASN A 164 -9.10 12.44 10.53
CA ASN A 164 -9.38 11.26 9.69
C ASN A 164 -9.20 11.54 8.20
N PHE A 165 -8.39 12.54 7.87
CA PHE A 165 -8.03 12.83 6.49
C PHE A 165 -6.60 13.39 6.38
N ILE A 166 -6.03 13.29 5.19
CA ILE A 166 -4.80 13.98 4.79
C ILE A 166 -5.09 14.60 3.42
N LYS A 167 -5.07 15.93 3.35
CA LYS A 167 -5.21 16.70 2.10
C LYS A 167 -3.82 17.11 1.63
N ILE A 168 -3.50 16.80 0.37
CA ILE A 168 -2.23 17.14 -0.27
C ILE A 168 -2.58 17.97 -1.50
N GLU A 169 -2.19 19.22 -1.50
CA GLU A 169 -2.47 20.13 -2.60
C GLU A 169 -1.42 20.00 -3.70
N LYS A 170 -1.82 20.36 -4.93
CA LYS A 170 -0.89 20.48 -6.04
C LYS A 170 0.26 21.39 -5.68
N SER A 171 1.47 20.92 -5.90
CA SER A 171 2.69 21.61 -5.51
C SER A 171 3.88 21.10 -6.28
N LYS A 172 4.83 22.00 -6.58
CA LYS A 172 6.13 21.61 -7.13
C LYS A 172 7.02 21.14 -5.99
N LEU A 173 7.57 19.94 -6.13
CA LEU A 173 8.50 19.38 -5.15
C LEU A 173 9.93 19.81 -5.45
N ARG A 174 10.73 19.94 -4.40
CA ARG A 174 12.19 20.07 -4.47
C ARG A 174 12.87 18.77 -4.06
N ALA A 175 14.12 18.59 -4.47
CA ALA A 175 14.95 17.50 -3.97
C ALA A 175 15.09 17.57 -2.44
N GLY A 176 15.30 16.43 -1.81
CA GLY A 176 15.45 16.36 -0.37
C GLY A 176 15.77 14.96 0.14
N ILE A 177 15.98 14.90 1.45
CA ILE A 177 16.29 13.66 2.15
C ILE A 177 15.02 13.10 2.80
N ILE A 178 14.68 11.86 2.48
CA ILE A 178 13.54 11.11 3.00
C ILE A 178 13.95 10.27 4.19
N ASN A 179 13.17 10.35 5.26
CA ASN A 179 13.23 9.40 6.37
C ASN A 179 12.18 8.31 6.13
N THR A 180 12.61 7.06 6.05
CA THR A 180 11.70 5.92 5.83
C THR A 180 11.00 5.47 7.08
N PHE A 181 11.46 5.90 8.26
CA PHE A 181 10.97 5.43 9.56
C PHE A 181 11.02 3.90 9.69
N ASN A 182 12.01 3.29 9.02
CA ASN A 182 12.18 1.84 8.87
C ASN A 182 10.98 1.10 8.25
N ASP A 183 10.03 1.83 7.62
CA ASP A 183 8.85 1.27 6.99
C ASP A 183 9.09 1.05 5.49
N HIS A 184 9.08 -0.22 5.09
CA HIS A 184 9.31 -0.62 3.70
C HIS A 184 8.37 0.05 2.70
N ARG A 185 7.13 0.37 3.10
CA ARG A 185 6.18 1.03 2.21
C ARG A 185 6.47 2.50 2.03
N VAL A 186 6.94 3.17 3.08
CA VAL A 186 7.40 4.57 2.98
C VAL A 186 8.61 4.60 2.05
N ALA A 187 9.57 3.69 2.22
CA ALA A 187 10.73 3.57 1.35
C ALA A 187 10.35 3.36 -0.12
N MET A 188 9.50 2.39 -0.43
CA MET A 188 9.08 2.12 -1.82
C MET A 188 8.29 3.27 -2.44
N SER A 189 7.33 3.87 -1.73
CA SER A 189 6.56 4.99 -2.25
C SER A 189 7.45 6.20 -2.55
N PHE A 190 8.34 6.58 -1.63
CA PHE A 190 9.23 7.71 -1.89
C PHE A 190 10.33 7.39 -2.92
N ALA A 191 10.71 6.12 -3.10
CA ALA A 191 11.58 5.72 -4.20
C ALA A 191 10.92 5.90 -5.56
N VAL A 192 9.64 5.56 -5.68
CA VAL A 192 8.84 5.86 -6.89
C VAL A 192 8.76 7.36 -7.13
N LEU A 193 8.45 8.15 -6.11
CA LEU A 193 8.40 9.61 -6.23
C LEU A 193 9.74 10.19 -6.67
N GLY A 194 10.84 9.73 -6.07
CA GLY A 194 12.18 10.17 -6.45
C GLY A 194 12.55 9.79 -7.89
N ALA A 195 12.15 8.59 -8.33
CA ALA A 195 12.38 8.13 -9.70
C ALA A 195 11.61 8.95 -10.76
N SER A 196 10.54 9.64 -10.38
CA SER A 196 9.80 10.52 -11.28
C SER A 196 10.23 11.99 -11.22
N MET A 197 11.26 12.34 -10.45
CA MET A 197 11.72 13.72 -10.26
C MET A 197 13.06 13.95 -10.96
N ASP A 198 13.22 15.10 -11.63
CA ASP A 198 14.46 15.45 -12.33
C ASP A 198 15.69 15.48 -11.40
N LYS A 199 15.54 16.04 -10.20
CA LYS A 199 16.62 16.15 -9.20
C LYS A 199 16.69 14.98 -8.21
N GLY A 200 15.76 14.02 -8.32
CA GLY A 200 15.69 12.84 -7.45
C GLY A 200 15.50 13.13 -5.95
N LEU A 201 15.68 12.08 -5.14
CA LEU A 201 15.60 12.09 -3.68
C LEU A 201 16.72 11.25 -3.06
N ILE A 202 17.19 11.63 -1.88
CA ILE A 202 18.07 10.79 -1.05
C ILE A 202 17.20 10.04 -0.06
N ILE A 203 17.17 8.72 -0.10
CA ILE A 203 16.29 7.90 0.76
C ILE A 203 17.13 7.16 1.79
N LYS A 204 16.94 7.51 3.07
CA LYS A 204 17.62 6.83 4.18
C LYS A 204 17.06 5.42 4.40
N ASN A 205 17.92 4.47 4.74
CA ASN A 205 17.57 3.09 5.05
C ASN A 205 16.76 2.41 3.94
N ILE A 206 17.13 2.63 2.67
CA ILE A 206 16.40 2.10 1.51
C ILE A 206 16.36 0.56 1.49
N GLU A 207 17.26 -0.12 2.20
CA GLU A 207 17.29 -1.57 2.35
C GLU A 207 16.05 -2.17 3.03
N THR A 208 15.25 -1.37 3.77
CA THR A 208 14.00 -1.87 4.39
C THR A 208 13.01 -2.43 3.36
N VAL A 209 13.09 -2.01 2.08
CA VAL A 209 12.24 -2.55 1.00
C VAL A 209 12.33 -4.07 0.88
N LYS A 210 13.45 -4.68 1.30
CA LYS A 210 13.65 -6.14 1.29
C LYS A 210 12.69 -6.90 2.19
N LYS A 211 12.03 -6.25 3.14
CA LYS A 211 11.05 -6.87 4.04
C LYS A 211 9.84 -7.43 3.30
N SER A 212 9.42 -6.80 2.21
CA SER A 212 8.26 -7.23 1.42
C SER A 212 8.56 -7.43 -0.07
N TYR A 213 9.56 -6.74 -0.60
CA TYR A 213 9.89 -6.79 -2.02
C TYR A 213 11.42 -6.70 -2.24
N PRO A 214 12.17 -7.80 -2.01
CA PRO A 214 13.64 -7.86 -2.15
C PRO A 214 14.19 -7.34 -3.48
N ASN A 215 13.47 -7.57 -4.57
CA ASN A 215 13.88 -7.19 -5.91
C ASN A 215 13.42 -5.77 -6.32
N PHE A 216 12.75 -5.02 -5.43
CA PHE A 216 12.11 -3.74 -5.77
C PHE A 216 13.05 -2.75 -6.47
N LEU A 217 14.26 -2.53 -5.93
CA LEU A 217 15.20 -1.58 -6.52
C LEU A 217 15.72 -2.03 -7.88
N ARG A 218 15.90 -3.34 -8.07
CA ARG A 218 16.30 -3.91 -9.37
C ARG A 218 15.20 -3.69 -10.39
N ASP A 219 13.97 -3.98 -10.01
CA ASP A 219 12.82 -3.85 -10.89
C ASP A 219 12.58 -2.35 -11.22
N LEU A 220 12.73 -1.44 -10.25
CA LEU A 220 12.66 0.00 -10.46
C LEU A 220 13.78 0.52 -11.39
N LYS A 221 15.02 0.03 -11.24
CA LYS A 221 16.13 0.31 -12.18
C LYS A 221 15.82 -0.19 -13.59
N SER A 222 15.23 -1.38 -13.72
CA SER A 222 14.88 -1.96 -15.03
C SER A 222 13.83 -1.14 -15.79
N LEU A 223 13.08 -0.28 -15.07
CA LEU A 223 12.11 0.66 -15.63
C LEU A 223 12.72 2.03 -15.94
N GLY A 224 14.05 2.19 -15.83
CA GLY A 224 14.78 3.40 -16.18
C GLY A 224 15.12 4.33 -15.01
N ALA A 225 14.82 3.95 -13.76
CA ALA A 225 15.18 4.76 -12.61
C ALA A 225 16.70 4.78 -12.39
N ASN A 226 17.29 5.98 -12.32
CA ASN A 226 18.69 6.16 -11.95
C ASN A 226 18.86 6.08 -10.43
N ILE A 227 19.40 4.97 -9.93
CA ILE A 227 19.53 4.71 -8.49
C ILE A 227 20.98 4.38 -8.15
N THR A 228 21.59 5.24 -7.33
CA THR A 228 22.92 5.04 -6.74
C THR A 228 22.78 4.68 -5.27
N ILE A 229 23.43 3.60 -4.85
CA ILE A 229 23.49 3.20 -3.44
C ILE A 229 24.77 3.77 -2.87
N ILE A 230 24.63 4.74 -1.96
CA ILE A 230 25.75 5.30 -1.20
C ILE A 230 25.87 4.45 0.06
N LYS A 231 26.92 3.62 0.15
CA LYS A 231 27.27 2.94 1.40
C LYS A 231 28.06 3.93 2.24
N HIS A 232 27.60 4.16 3.47
CA HIS A 232 28.41 4.77 4.51
C HIS A 232 29.18 3.70 5.25
#